data_AF-A0A950HRR6-F1
#
_entry.id   AF-A0A950HRR6-F1
#
_cell.length_a   1.000
_cell.length_b   1.000
_cell.length_c   1.000
_cell.angle_alpha   90.00
_cell.angle_beta   90.00
_cell.angle_gamma   90.00
#
_symmetry.space_group_name_H-M   'P 1'
#
loop_
_entity.id
_entity.type
_entity.pdbx_description
1 polymer ?
#
loop_
_entity_poly.entity_id
_entity_poly.type
_entity_poly.pdbx_seq_one_letter_code
_entity_poly.pdbx_strand_id
1 'polypeptide(L)'
;MHSGVPCATFKHALSKTNAGGEINCVDQGDFSGGAQLLIDRAITIDCEGVQGRFGYAGTSATAMFVSGATVVLRGLDIDGSGVAAQAVEFNSGGVLHIEKCVFRNFVTAGSGWGIVDDASLSTPSELFVSDTAFENNGTASSGGGILIAPGSANSITRVTLNRVMDAGASTGSRGPRATIKA
;
A
#
# COMPACT_ATOMS: atom_id res chain seq x y z
N MET A 1 -4.60 -7.89 -33.12
CA MET A 1 -4.50 -9.04 -32.20
C MET A 1 -3.41 -8.72 -31.20
N HIS A 2 -3.77 -8.42 -29.96
CA HIS A 2 -2.80 -8.22 -28.88
C HIS A 2 -2.30 -9.60 -28.44
N SER A 3 -1.27 -10.14 -29.09
CA SER A 3 -0.57 -11.36 -28.66
C SER A 3 0.41 -11.07 -27.51
N GLY A 4 -0.05 -10.31 -26.52
CA GLY A 4 0.66 -10.13 -25.26
C GLY A 4 0.28 -11.26 -24.32
N VAL A 5 1.25 -12.07 -23.91
CA VAL A 5 1.08 -12.95 -22.75
C VAL A 5 0.82 -12.05 -21.54
N PRO A 6 -0.16 -12.36 -20.67
CA PRO A 6 -0.37 -11.61 -19.44
C PRO A 6 0.93 -11.44 -18.64
N CYS A 7 1.12 -10.26 -18.06
CA CYS A 7 2.32 -9.98 -17.27
C CYS A 7 2.32 -10.83 -15.99
N ALA A 8 3.41 -11.55 -15.74
CA ALA A 8 3.52 -12.38 -14.53
C ALA A 8 3.71 -11.57 -13.23
N THR A 9 4.09 -10.28 -13.32
CA THR A 9 4.32 -9.43 -12.15
C THR A 9 3.87 -8.00 -12.39
N PHE A 10 3.50 -7.29 -11.31
CA PHE A 10 3.17 -5.86 -11.39
C PHE A 10 4.37 -5.03 -11.83
N LYS A 11 5.59 -5.38 -11.40
CA LYS A 11 6.80 -4.68 -11.82
C LYS A 11 7.02 -4.76 -13.33
N HIS A 12 6.75 -5.92 -13.94
CA HIS A 12 6.85 -6.06 -15.39
C HIS A 12 5.74 -5.26 -16.09
N ALA A 13 4.49 -5.37 -15.64
CA ALA A 13 3.37 -4.61 -16.19
C ALA A 13 3.63 -3.10 -16.12
N LEU A 14 4.09 -2.59 -14.98
CA LEU A 14 4.42 -1.18 -14.78
C LEU A 14 5.50 -0.67 -15.74
N SER A 15 6.47 -1.53 -16.12
CA SER A 15 7.50 -1.16 -17.11
C SER A 15 6.97 -1.02 -18.54
N LYS A 16 5.75 -1.51 -18.80
CA LYS A 16 5.08 -1.49 -20.11
C LYS A 16 3.89 -0.54 -20.15
N THR A 17 3.47 -0.03 -19.00
CA THR A 17 2.32 0.87 -18.90
C THR A 17 2.78 2.32 -18.82
N ASN A 18 2.27 3.15 -19.73
CA ASN A 18 2.54 4.58 -19.74
C ASN A 18 1.86 5.27 -18.54
N ALA A 19 2.36 6.46 -18.19
CA ALA A 19 1.71 7.29 -17.16
C ALA A 19 0.25 7.59 -17.54
N GLY A 20 -0.64 7.52 -16.55
CA GLY A 20 -2.09 7.61 -16.71
C GLY A 20 -2.76 6.32 -17.20
N GLY A 21 -2.00 5.23 -17.39
CA GLY A 21 -2.53 3.94 -17.78
C GLY A 21 -3.05 3.09 -16.63
N GLU A 22 -3.48 1.88 -16.97
CA GLU A 22 -4.09 0.92 -16.06
C GLU A 22 -3.45 -0.47 -16.20
N ILE A 23 -3.28 -1.17 -15.09
CA ILE A 23 -2.82 -2.54 -14.98
C ILE A 23 -3.95 -3.35 -14.36
N ASN A 24 -4.50 -4.30 -15.13
CA ASN A 24 -5.58 -5.16 -14.69
C ASN A 24 -5.07 -6.56 -14.32
N CYS A 25 -5.45 -7.06 -13.15
CA CYS A 25 -5.33 -8.49 -12.87
C CYS A 25 -6.39 -9.24 -13.71
N VAL A 26 -5.94 -10.15 -14.56
CA VAL A 26 -6.82 -10.98 -15.41
C VAL A 26 -6.99 -12.40 -14.87
N ASP A 27 -6.05 -12.84 -14.03
CA ASP A 27 -6.04 -14.15 -13.40
C ASP A 27 -5.86 -13.98 -11.88
N GLN A 28 -6.26 -15.00 -11.12
CA GLN A 28 -5.91 -15.10 -9.71
C GLN A 28 -4.43 -15.50 -9.57
N GLY A 29 -3.69 -14.83 -8.69
CA GLY A 29 -2.28 -15.15 -8.49
C GLY A 29 -1.54 -14.20 -7.56
N ASP A 30 -0.26 -14.52 -7.34
CA ASP A 30 0.70 -13.64 -6.67
C ASP A 30 1.56 -12.94 -7.72
N PHE A 31 1.45 -11.62 -7.79
CA PHE A 31 2.10 -10.78 -8.82
C PHE A 31 3.26 -9.95 -8.25
N SER A 32 3.69 -10.23 -7.01
CA SER A 32 4.78 -9.50 -6.35
C SER A 32 6.13 -9.65 -7.07
N GLY A 33 6.40 -10.84 -7.62
CA GLY A 33 7.72 -11.21 -8.14
C GLY A 33 8.84 -11.17 -7.08
N GLY A 34 8.49 -11.18 -5.79
CA GLY A 34 9.44 -11.18 -4.66
C GLY A 34 10.25 -9.89 -4.48
N ALA A 35 9.85 -8.78 -5.11
CA ALA A 35 10.57 -7.51 -5.06
C ALA A 35 9.67 -6.34 -4.70
N GLN A 36 10.27 -5.25 -4.22
CA GLN A 36 9.56 -4.00 -3.99
C GLN A 36 8.99 -3.44 -5.31
N LEU A 37 7.76 -2.93 -5.24
CA LEU A 37 7.12 -2.21 -6.33
C LEU A 37 7.34 -0.71 -6.15
N LEU A 38 8.00 -0.07 -7.12
CA LEU A 38 8.21 1.38 -7.13
C LEU A 38 7.22 2.01 -8.10
N ILE A 39 6.35 2.88 -7.61
CA ILE A 39 5.30 3.56 -8.39
C ILE A 39 5.57 5.07 -8.36
N ASP A 40 6.14 5.54 -9.46
CA ASP A 40 6.65 6.91 -9.67
C ASP A 40 5.88 7.67 -10.76
N ARG A 41 4.77 7.12 -11.23
CA ARG A 41 3.92 7.71 -12.26
C ARG A 41 2.46 7.43 -11.98
N ALA A 42 1.59 8.26 -12.57
CA ALA A 42 0.16 8.05 -12.44
C ALA A 42 -0.21 6.68 -13.03
N ILE A 43 -0.91 5.85 -12.25
CA ILE A 43 -1.26 4.48 -12.63
C ILE A 43 -2.46 4.01 -11.81
N THR A 44 -3.31 3.20 -12.42
CA THR A 44 -4.29 2.37 -11.71
C THR A 44 -3.82 0.91 -11.73
N ILE A 45 -3.77 0.27 -10.56
CA ILE A 45 -3.64 -1.18 -10.45
C ILE A 45 -4.97 -1.70 -9.92
N ASP A 46 -5.70 -2.39 -10.79
CA ASP A 46 -7.05 -2.89 -10.50
C ASP A 46 -7.07 -4.42 -10.56
N CYS A 47 -7.44 -5.02 -9.44
CA CYS A 47 -7.65 -6.45 -9.32
C CYS A 47 -9.07 -6.78 -8.87
N GLU A 48 -10.03 -5.88 -9.02
CA GLU A 48 -11.43 -6.21 -8.83
C GLU A 48 -11.87 -7.35 -9.75
N GLY A 49 -12.56 -8.33 -9.18
CA GLY A 49 -13.09 -9.48 -9.92
C GLY A 49 -12.19 -10.72 -9.92
N VAL A 50 -10.93 -10.60 -9.50
CA VAL A 50 -10.03 -11.74 -9.27
C VAL A 50 -9.26 -11.57 -7.96
N GLN A 51 -8.71 -12.65 -7.39
CA GLN A 51 -7.85 -12.51 -6.22
C GLN A 51 -6.41 -12.18 -6.66
N GLY A 52 -6.12 -10.89 -6.78
CA GLY A 52 -4.78 -10.38 -7.05
C GLY A 52 -3.99 -10.16 -5.76
N ARG A 53 -2.99 -11.02 -5.50
CA ARG A 53 -2.14 -10.93 -4.32
C ARG A 53 -0.82 -10.24 -4.62
N PHE A 54 -0.37 -9.40 -3.69
CA PHE A 54 1.00 -8.93 -3.58
C PHE A 54 1.63 -9.54 -2.33
N GLY A 55 2.21 -10.74 -2.46
CA GLY A 55 2.89 -11.42 -1.35
C GLY A 55 4.33 -10.94 -1.22
N TYR A 56 4.60 -9.99 -0.33
CA TYR A 56 5.95 -9.46 -0.18
C TYR A 56 6.86 -10.43 0.58
N ALA A 57 7.92 -10.88 -0.09
CA ALA A 57 8.98 -11.70 0.49
C ALA A 57 10.39 -11.08 0.24
N GLY A 58 10.44 -9.78 -0.03
CA GLY A 58 11.68 -9.05 -0.26
C GLY A 58 12.38 -8.61 1.03
N THR A 59 13.52 -7.95 0.88
CA THR A 59 14.35 -7.46 2.00
C THR A 59 14.28 -5.95 2.22
N SER A 60 13.59 -5.20 1.36
CA SER A 60 13.35 -3.76 1.54
C SER A 60 12.46 -3.50 2.75
N ALA A 61 12.59 -2.30 3.32
CA ALA A 61 11.73 -1.86 4.41
C ALA A 61 10.26 -1.69 4.00
N THR A 62 10.00 -1.49 2.70
CA THR A 62 8.67 -1.20 2.17
C THR A 62 8.36 -2.10 0.99
N ALA A 63 7.14 -2.66 0.95
CA ALA A 63 6.68 -3.52 -0.15
C ALA A 63 6.31 -2.73 -1.42
N MET A 64 5.61 -1.61 -1.26
CA MET A 64 5.21 -0.69 -2.33
C MET A 64 5.59 0.74 -1.95
N PHE A 65 6.39 1.39 -2.78
CA PHE A 65 6.74 2.79 -2.60
C PHE A 65 6.04 3.62 -3.66
N VAL A 66 5.25 4.61 -3.23
CA VAL A 66 4.46 5.49 -4.10
C VAL A 66 4.95 6.92 -3.93
N SER A 67 5.29 7.60 -5.02
CA SER A 67 5.80 8.98 -4.95
C SER A 67 5.28 9.89 -6.03
N GLY A 68 4.84 11.10 -5.65
CA GLY A 68 4.70 12.24 -6.58
C GLY A 68 3.64 12.09 -7.70
N ALA A 69 2.70 11.16 -7.58
CA ALA A 69 1.74 10.84 -8.63
C ALA A 69 0.33 10.52 -8.10
N THR A 70 -0.66 10.55 -8.99
CA THR A 70 -2.02 10.03 -8.72
C THR A 70 -2.04 8.52 -8.96
N VAL A 71 -2.14 7.74 -7.89
CA VAL A 71 -2.12 6.28 -7.94
C VAL A 71 -3.41 5.72 -7.36
N VAL A 72 -3.96 4.71 -8.03
CA VAL A 72 -5.09 3.93 -7.52
C VAL A 72 -4.65 2.49 -7.35
N LEU A 73 -4.80 1.97 -6.13
CA LEU A 73 -4.62 0.56 -5.80
C LEU A 73 -5.99 0.01 -5.41
N ARG A 74 -6.51 -0.93 -6.20
CA ARG A 74 -7.87 -1.44 -6.03
C ARG A 74 -7.95 -2.97 -6.03
N GLY A 75 -8.69 -3.52 -5.06
CA GLY A 75 -9.00 -4.96 -5.01
C GLY A 75 -7.80 -5.86 -4.70
N LEU A 76 -6.74 -5.31 -4.11
CA LEU A 76 -5.50 -6.05 -3.83
C LEU A 76 -5.52 -6.72 -2.45
N ASP A 77 -5.02 -7.96 -2.40
CA ASP A 77 -4.58 -8.62 -1.16
C ASP A 77 -3.07 -8.39 -0.98
N ILE A 78 -2.70 -7.46 -0.11
CA ILE A 78 -1.32 -7.06 0.15
C ILE A 78 -0.87 -7.75 1.44
N ASP A 79 0.05 -8.70 1.30
CA ASP A 79 0.43 -9.63 2.37
C ASP A 79 1.93 -9.56 2.65
N GLY A 80 2.29 -9.11 3.85
CA GLY A 80 3.67 -8.98 4.32
C GLY A 80 4.34 -10.31 4.65
N SER A 81 3.64 -11.44 4.56
CA SER A 81 4.14 -12.80 4.80
C SER A 81 4.88 -12.99 6.13
N GLY A 82 4.60 -12.14 7.13
CA GLY A 82 5.26 -12.18 8.43
C GLY A 82 6.66 -11.56 8.47
N VAL A 83 7.19 -11.05 7.35
CA VAL A 83 8.60 -10.63 7.20
C VAL A 83 8.76 -9.16 6.79
N ALA A 84 7.72 -8.55 6.24
CA ALA A 84 7.78 -7.19 5.71
C ALA A 84 7.74 -6.12 6.82
N ALA A 85 8.43 -5.00 6.61
CA ALA A 85 8.32 -3.83 7.47
C ALA A 85 7.01 -3.07 7.18
N GLN A 86 6.88 -2.36 6.06
CA GLN A 86 5.69 -1.58 5.71
C GLN A 86 5.07 -2.06 4.38
N ALA A 87 3.75 -1.97 4.24
CA ALA A 87 3.10 -2.34 2.98
C ALA A 87 3.24 -1.22 1.94
N VAL A 88 2.64 -0.07 2.20
CA VAL A 88 2.71 1.09 1.31
C VAL A 88 3.36 2.24 2.03
N GLU A 89 4.44 2.76 1.45
CA GLU A 89 5.00 4.06 1.81
C GLU A 89 4.54 5.07 0.76
N PHE A 90 3.74 6.03 1.19
CA PHE A 90 3.27 7.13 0.37
C PHE A 90 4.16 8.35 0.63
N ASN A 91 5.08 8.58 -0.29
CA ASN A 91 5.93 9.75 -0.28
C ASN A 91 5.18 10.89 -1.01
N SER A 92 4.96 11.98 -0.27
CA SER A 92 4.18 13.17 -0.64
C SER A 92 4.31 13.69 -2.08
N GLY A 93 3.36 14.55 -2.48
CA GLY A 93 3.35 15.22 -3.78
C GLY A 93 2.39 14.63 -4.81
N GLY A 94 1.37 13.87 -4.36
CA GLY A 94 0.40 13.23 -5.24
C GLY A 94 -0.90 12.87 -4.52
N VAL A 95 -1.65 11.96 -5.13
CA VAL A 95 -2.92 11.46 -4.59
C VAL A 95 -2.89 9.94 -4.57
N LEU A 96 -3.11 9.32 -3.42
CA LEU A 96 -3.18 7.86 -3.31
C LEU A 96 -4.62 7.44 -2.97
N HIS A 97 -5.20 6.64 -3.86
CA HIS A 97 -6.47 5.96 -3.64
C HIS A 97 -6.21 4.50 -3.30
N ILE A 98 -6.73 4.06 -2.16
CA ILE A 98 -6.75 2.67 -1.71
C ILE A 98 -8.21 2.26 -1.62
N GLU A 99 -8.61 1.28 -2.43
CA GLU A 99 -10.01 0.94 -2.62
C GLU A 99 -10.21 -0.57 -2.55
N LYS A 100 -11.05 -1.06 -1.64
CA LYS A 100 -11.39 -2.49 -1.54
C LYS A 100 -10.16 -3.41 -1.38
N CYS A 101 -9.15 -2.95 -0.66
CA CYS A 101 -7.92 -3.69 -0.45
C CYS A 101 -7.91 -4.39 0.93
N VAL A 102 -7.04 -5.37 1.07
CA VAL A 102 -6.69 -5.96 2.36
C VAL A 102 -5.18 -5.81 2.55
N PHE A 103 -4.78 -5.30 3.71
CA PHE A 103 -3.39 -5.17 4.12
C PHE A 103 -3.16 -6.07 5.31
N ARG A 104 -2.28 -7.07 5.19
CA ARG A 104 -2.12 -8.04 6.27
C ARG A 104 -0.72 -8.57 6.48
N ASN A 105 -0.47 -9.03 7.71
CA ASN A 105 0.75 -9.72 8.13
C ASN A 105 2.05 -8.89 8.01
N PHE A 106 1.96 -7.57 8.15
CA PHE A 106 3.12 -6.68 8.28
C PHE A 106 3.54 -6.59 9.76
N VAL A 107 4.29 -7.57 10.27
CA VAL A 107 4.52 -7.77 11.72
C VAL A 107 5.95 -7.46 12.20
N THR A 108 6.70 -6.64 11.46
CA THR A 108 8.06 -6.26 11.88
C THR A 108 8.03 -5.20 12.97
N ALA A 109 8.78 -5.41 14.05
CA ALA A 109 8.91 -4.43 15.13
C ALA A 109 9.51 -3.11 14.62
N GLY A 110 8.94 -1.98 15.06
CA GLY A 110 9.32 -0.63 14.64
C GLY A 110 8.61 -0.14 13.37
N SER A 111 8.22 -1.04 12.47
CA SER A 111 7.81 -0.65 11.12
C SER A 111 6.58 -1.35 10.56
N GLY A 112 5.91 -2.26 11.29
CA GLY A 112 4.76 -3.05 10.84
C GLY A 112 3.47 -2.26 10.51
N TRP A 113 3.47 -1.49 9.43
CA TRP A 113 2.35 -0.63 9.04
C TRP A 113 1.74 -1.07 7.70
N GLY A 114 0.41 -0.97 7.59
CA GLY A 114 -0.27 -1.12 6.30
C GLY A 114 0.04 0.05 5.36
N ILE A 115 -0.20 1.28 5.80
CA ILE A 115 0.16 2.49 5.05
C ILE A 115 0.96 3.42 5.96
N VAL A 116 2.07 3.94 5.46
CA VAL A 116 2.81 5.05 6.04
C VAL A 116 2.79 6.20 5.05
N ASP A 117 2.19 7.33 5.43
CA ASP A 117 2.41 8.59 4.75
C ASP A 117 3.59 9.29 5.41
N ASP A 118 4.76 9.17 4.78
CA ASP A 118 5.95 9.95 5.12
C ASP A 118 6.09 11.07 4.10
N ALA A 119 5.26 12.11 4.29
CA ALA A 119 5.30 13.34 3.53
C ALA A 119 6.61 14.11 3.80
N SER A 120 7.73 13.56 3.35
CA SER A 120 9.08 14.09 3.48
C SER A 120 9.34 15.30 2.58
N LEU A 121 8.46 15.55 1.59
CA LEU A 121 8.47 16.74 0.76
C LEU A 121 7.47 17.75 1.31
N SER A 122 7.79 19.04 1.25
CA SER A 122 6.89 20.15 1.60
C SER A 122 5.74 20.36 0.61
N THR A 123 5.33 19.30 -0.08
CA THR A 123 4.25 19.29 -1.06
C THR A 123 3.00 18.65 -0.44
N PRO A 124 1.82 19.28 -0.57
CA PRO A 124 0.58 18.66 -0.12
C PRO A 124 0.34 17.30 -0.78
N SER A 125 -0.28 16.39 -0.05
CA SER A 125 -0.71 15.08 -0.55
C SER A 125 -2.15 14.79 -0.13
N GLU A 126 -2.81 13.90 -0.86
CA GLU A 126 -4.15 13.40 -0.49
C GLU A 126 -4.17 11.88 -0.45
N LEU A 127 -4.63 11.33 0.67
CA LEU A 127 -4.81 9.89 0.89
C LEU A 127 -6.30 9.60 1.04
N PHE A 128 -6.83 8.80 0.13
CA PHE A 128 -8.20 8.28 0.17
C PHE A 128 -8.15 6.78 0.42
N VAL A 129 -8.78 6.32 1.50
CA VAL A 129 -8.89 4.89 1.81
C VAL A 129 -10.35 4.53 1.97
N SER A 130 -10.81 3.55 1.17
CA SER A 130 -12.20 3.10 1.20
C SER A 130 -12.35 1.59 1.12
N ASP A 131 -13.35 1.06 1.82
CA ASP A 131 -13.70 -0.38 1.80
C ASP A 131 -12.51 -1.30 2.10
N THR A 132 -11.59 -0.86 2.94
CA THR A 132 -10.28 -1.51 3.11
C THR A 132 -10.12 -2.06 4.52
N ALA A 133 -9.55 -3.25 4.62
CA ALA A 133 -9.22 -3.89 5.89
C ALA A 133 -7.71 -3.92 6.15
N PHE A 134 -7.33 -3.65 7.39
CA PHE A 134 -5.98 -3.83 7.93
C PHE A 134 -6.03 -4.96 8.95
N GLU A 135 -5.30 -6.04 8.72
CA GLU A 135 -5.40 -7.26 9.53
C GLU A 135 -4.02 -7.72 9.97
N ASN A 136 -3.82 -7.97 11.26
CA ASN A 136 -2.57 -8.57 11.75
C ASN A 136 -1.32 -7.74 11.36
N ASN A 137 -1.44 -6.41 11.38
CA ASN A 137 -0.33 -5.49 11.13
C ASN A 137 0.20 -4.94 12.45
N GLY A 138 1.52 -4.81 12.54
CA GLY A 138 2.22 -4.36 13.73
C GLY A 138 2.46 -5.46 14.76
N THR A 139 3.12 -5.04 15.83
CA THR A 139 3.48 -5.81 17.01
C THR A 139 2.89 -5.16 18.25
N ALA A 140 3.09 -5.77 19.43
CA ALA A 140 2.68 -5.19 20.70
C ALA A 140 3.22 -3.76 20.96
N SER A 141 4.38 -3.41 20.40
CA SER A 141 5.10 -2.17 20.69
C SER A 141 5.02 -1.09 19.61
N SER A 142 4.56 -1.42 18.40
CA SER A 142 4.67 -0.54 17.23
C SER A 142 3.90 -1.10 16.03
N GLY A 143 3.56 -0.25 15.05
CA GLY A 143 2.84 -0.68 13.85
C GLY A 143 1.31 -0.56 13.97
N GLY A 144 0.59 -0.93 12.92
CA GLY A 144 -0.86 -0.85 12.82
C GLY A 144 -1.36 -0.67 11.39
N GLY A 145 -2.59 -0.18 11.23
CA GLY A 145 -3.19 0.06 9.91
C GLY A 145 -2.52 1.20 9.14
N ILE A 146 -2.74 2.45 9.58
CA ILE A 146 -2.30 3.66 8.89
C ILE A 146 -1.51 4.55 9.86
N LEU A 147 -0.33 4.98 9.44
CA LEU A 147 0.48 6.02 10.09
C LEU A 147 0.57 7.24 9.18
N ILE A 148 0.21 8.42 9.71
CA ILE A 148 0.48 9.71 9.08
C ILE A 148 1.63 10.35 9.86
N ALA A 149 2.79 10.48 9.23
CA ALA A 149 4.02 10.95 9.85
C ALA A 149 4.77 11.88 8.89
N PRO A 150 4.32 13.14 8.72
CA PRO A 150 4.95 14.07 7.79
C PRO A 150 6.43 14.30 8.15
N GLY A 151 7.32 13.98 7.21
CA GLY A 151 8.76 14.17 7.36
C GLY A 151 9.23 15.63 7.28
N SER A 152 8.36 16.57 6.91
CA SER A 152 8.65 18.01 6.89
C SER A 152 7.61 18.83 7.64
N ALA A 153 8.04 19.92 8.28
CA ALA A 153 7.18 20.79 9.10
C ALA A 153 6.04 21.50 8.33
N ASN A 154 6.10 21.51 7.00
CA ASN A 154 5.13 22.17 6.12
C ASN A 154 4.32 21.19 5.26
N SER A 155 4.48 19.90 5.48
CA SER A 155 3.75 18.88 4.74
C SER A 155 2.30 18.81 5.22
N ILE A 156 1.36 18.89 4.29
CA ILE A 156 -0.07 18.76 4.58
C ILE A 156 -0.58 17.53 3.85
N THR A 157 -0.95 16.50 4.61
CA THR A 157 -1.69 15.35 4.08
C THR A 157 -3.18 15.51 4.39
N ARG A 158 -4.03 15.53 3.35
CA ARG A 158 -5.48 15.37 3.52
C ARG A 158 -5.82 13.90 3.53
N VAL A 159 -6.44 13.41 4.61
CA VAL A 159 -6.81 11.99 4.74
C VAL A 159 -8.33 11.84 4.76
N THR A 160 -8.85 10.96 3.92
CA THR A 160 -10.26 10.56 3.91
C THR A 160 -10.37 9.05 4.09
N LEU A 161 -11.07 8.62 5.14
CA LEU A 161 -11.31 7.21 5.44
C LEU A 161 -12.81 6.91 5.36
N ASN A 162 -13.20 5.89 4.62
CA ASN A 162 -14.60 5.48 4.47
C ASN A 162 -14.75 3.95 4.52
N ARG A 163 -15.46 3.41 5.52
CA ARG A 163 -15.58 1.95 5.73
C ARG A 163 -14.21 1.25 5.81
N VAL A 164 -13.34 1.80 6.66
CA VAL A 164 -12.02 1.23 6.96
C VAL A 164 -12.11 0.42 8.24
N MET A 165 -11.60 -0.81 8.21
CA MET A 165 -11.54 -1.69 9.36
C MET A 165 -10.08 -1.96 9.74
N ASP A 166 -9.78 -1.90 11.03
CA ASP A 166 -8.52 -2.40 11.59
C ASP A 166 -8.87 -3.55 12.55
N ALA A 167 -8.49 -4.77 12.15
CA ALA A 167 -8.79 -6.01 12.85
C ALA A 167 -7.73 -6.37 13.94
N GLY A 168 -6.79 -5.47 14.23
CA GLY A 168 -5.85 -5.57 15.35
C GLY A 168 -4.47 -6.14 14.99
N ALA A 169 -3.50 -5.82 15.85
CA ALA A 169 -2.09 -6.24 15.73
C ALA A 169 -1.85 -7.66 16.25
N SER A 170 -0.80 -8.30 15.75
CA SER A 170 -0.47 -9.73 15.94
C SER A 170 -0.26 -10.19 17.39
N THR A 171 -0.06 -9.29 18.36
CA THR A 171 0.13 -9.66 19.78
C THR A 171 -0.23 -8.51 20.73
N GLY A 172 -1.29 -8.68 21.54
CA GLY A 172 -1.38 -8.11 22.89
C GLY A 172 -1.52 -6.59 23.10
N SER A 173 -1.64 -5.73 22.08
CA SER A 173 -1.94 -4.30 22.29
C SER A 173 -3.44 -4.02 22.12
N ARG A 174 -3.98 -3.24 23.05
CA ARG A 174 -5.40 -2.87 23.15
C ARG A 174 -5.88 -2.13 21.88
N GLY A 175 -6.55 -2.87 20.99
CA GLY A 175 -7.54 -2.36 20.02
C GLY A 175 -7.01 -1.37 18.96
N PRO A 176 -7.84 -1.05 17.94
CA PRO A 176 -7.41 -0.29 16.78
C PRO A 176 -7.13 1.15 17.18
N ARG A 177 -5.85 1.48 17.39
CA ARG A 177 -5.40 2.87 17.52
C ARG A 177 -5.01 3.36 16.14
N ALA A 178 -5.99 3.92 15.40
CA ALA A 178 -5.70 4.90 14.37
C ALA A 178 -4.97 6.07 15.06
N THR A 179 -3.64 6.03 15.05
CA THR A 179 -2.83 7.06 15.69
C THR A 179 -2.61 8.15 14.66
N ILE A 180 -3.52 9.10 14.58
CA ILE A 180 -3.26 10.39 13.90
C ILE A 180 -2.36 11.16 14.86
N LYS A 181 -1.04 11.16 14.62
CA LYS A 181 -0.16 12.15 15.24
C LYS A 181 -0.16 13.38 14.35
N ALA A 182 -0.78 14.45 14.84
CA ALA A 182 -0.58 15.79 14.32
C ALA A 182 0.76 16.35 14.81
#